data_AF-A0A2V6CGV8-F1
#
_entry.id   AF-A0A2V6CGV8-F1
#
_cell.length_a   1.000
_cell.length_b   1.000
_cell.length_c   1.000
_cell.angle_alpha   90.00
_cell.angle_beta   90.00
_cell.angle_gamma   90.00
#
_symmetry.space_group_name_H-M   'P 1'
#
loop_
_entity.id
_entity.type
_entity.pdbx_description
1 polymer ?
#
loop_
_entity_poly.entity_id
_entity_poly.type
_entity_poly.pdbx_seq_one_letter_code
_entity_poly.pdbx_strand_id
1 'polypeptide(L)'
;YPSGHGAFGGALFQTLRKFYGTDNIAFTFVSDEFNGVTRDNAGNVRPLVQRSFSSLSQAEEENGQSRIYLGIHWAFDKTAAIAQGRRVADYVFTNAFLP
;
A
#
# COMPACT_ATOMS: atom_id res chain seq x y z
N TYR A 1 -1.33 -13.74 12.49
CA TYR A 1 -0.47 -12.57 12.26
C TYR A 1 -0.81 -12.00 10.90
N PRO A 2 -1.07 -10.69 10.79
CA PRO A 2 -0.90 -9.98 9.54
C PRO A 2 0.10 -8.82 9.65
N SER A 3 0.67 -8.43 8.51
CA SER A 3 1.42 -7.19 8.39
C SER A 3 0.51 -5.96 8.53
N GLY A 4 0.84 -5.03 9.43
CA GLY A 4 0.10 -3.77 9.55
C GLY A 4 0.11 -2.97 8.24
N HIS A 5 1.28 -2.86 7.59
CA HIS A 5 1.41 -2.21 6.28
C HIS A 5 0.53 -2.86 5.20
N GLY A 6 0.48 -4.19 5.15
CA GLY A 6 -0.39 -4.91 4.24
C GLY A 6 -1.88 -4.65 4.50
N ALA A 7 -2.28 -4.54 5.77
CA ALA A 7 -3.66 -4.28 6.15
C ALA A 7 -4.08 -2.84 5.82
N PHE A 8 -3.23 -1.86 6.11
CA PHE A 8 -3.47 -0.46 5.75
C PHE A 8 -3.54 -0.27 4.24
N GLY A 9 -2.59 -0.86 3.48
CA GLY A 9 -2.62 -0.83 2.02
C GLY A 9 -3.89 -1.50 1.48
N GLY A 10 -4.25 -2.66 2.02
CA GLY A 10 -5.47 -3.37 1.65
C GLY A 10 -6.74 -2.54 1.84
N ALA A 11 -6.85 -1.86 2.97
CA ALA A 11 -8.00 -1.01 3.27
C ALA A 11 -8.01 0.25 2.36
N LEU A 12 -6.88 0.93 2.22
CA LEU A 12 -6.75 2.14 1.40
C LEU A 12 -7.15 1.86 -0.05
N PHE A 13 -6.47 0.91 -0.70
CA PHE A 13 -6.68 0.67 -2.13
C PHE A 13 -8.04 0.06 -2.43
N GLN A 14 -8.61 -0.75 -1.52
CA GLN A 14 -9.98 -1.23 -1.67
C GLN A 14 -11.01 -0.10 -1.54
N THR A 15 -10.80 0.83 -0.61
CA THR A 15 -11.67 2.00 -0.47
C THR A 15 -11.68 2.82 -1.75
N LEU A 16 -10.49 3.08 -2.33
CA LEU A 16 -10.38 3.80 -3.61
C LEU A 16 -11.05 3.04 -4.76
N ARG A 17 -10.86 1.71 -4.86
CA ARG A 17 -11.55 0.88 -5.85
C ARG A 17 -13.07 0.98 -5.75
N LYS A 18 -13.62 0.95 -4.54
CA LYS A 18 -15.06 1.09 -4.29
C LYS A 18 -15.57 2.49 -4.65
N PHE A 19 -14.82 3.51 -4.26
CA PHE A 19 -15.19 4.91 -4.50
C PHE A 19 -15.22 5.26 -6.00
N TYR A 20 -14.18 4.89 -6.75
CA TYR A 20 -14.09 5.18 -8.18
C TYR A 20 -14.75 4.12 -9.08
N GLY A 21 -15.17 2.99 -8.52
CA GLY A 21 -15.76 1.87 -9.27
C GLY A 21 -14.79 1.15 -10.20
N THR A 22 -13.48 1.32 -10.04
CA THR A 22 -12.46 0.72 -10.91
C THR A 22 -11.12 0.52 -10.18
N ASP A 23 -10.35 -0.49 -10.61
CA ASP A 23 -8.96 -0.74 -10.19
C ASP A 23 -7.92 -0.12 -11.15
N ASN A 24 -8.35 0.21 -12.36
CA ASN A 24 -7.50 0.66 -13.46
C ASN A 24 -7.20 2.16 -13.35
N ILE A 25 -6.56 2.56 -12.25
CA ILE A 25 -6.10 3.93 -12.01
C ILE A 25 -4.58 3.91 -11.99
N ALA A 26 -3.98 4.48 -13.04
CA ALA A 26 -2.54 4.65 -13.14
C ALA A 26 -2.10 5.91 -12.39
N PHE A 27 -0.97 5.82 -11.69
CA PHE A 27 -0.40 6.96 -10.99
C PHE A 27 1.12 6.80 -10.82
N THR A 28 1.80 7.92 -10.58
CA THR A 28 3.22 7.95 -10.23
C THR A 28 3.38 8.48 -8.82
N PHE A 29 4.21 7.82 -8.01
CA PHE A 29 4.46 8.14 -6.62
C PHE A 29 5.95 8.32 -6.37
N VAL A 30 6.29 9.27 -5.50
CA VAL A 30 7.63 9.44 -4.93
C VAL A 30 7.49 9.27 -3.43
N SER A 31 8.19 8.29 -2.87
CA SER A 31 8.23 8.10 -1.42
C SER A 31 9.19 9.09 -0.80
N ASP A 32 8.86 9.60 0.38
CA ASP A 32 9.82 10.39 1.17
C ASP A 32 11.05 9.57 1.60
N GLU A 33 10.97 8.24 1.60
CA GLU A 33 12.16 7.39 1.79
C GLU A 33 13.16 7.54 0.64
N PHE A 34 12.73 7.95 -0.56
CA PHE A 34 13.54 8.07 -1.77
C PHE A 34 13.18 9.33 -2.57
N ASN A 35 13.19 10.49 -1.91
CA ASN A 35 12.81 11.77 -2.50
C ASN A 35 13.99 12.67 -2.91
N GLY A 36 15.25 12.19 -2.80
CA GLY A 36 16.43 13.02 -3.09
C GLY A 36 16.79 14.02 -1.99
N VAL A 37 16.11 13.96 -0.83
CA VAL A 37 16.31 14.88 0.31
C VAL A 37 16.55 14.11 1.61
N THR A 38 15.73 13.10 1.89
CA THR A 38 15.82 12.27 3.09
C THR A 38 17.16 11.56 3.17
N ARG A 39 17.75 11.53 4.36
CA ARG A 39 19.04 10.90 4.62
C ARG A 39 18.86 9.54 5.30
N ASP A 40 19.75 8.61 5.01
CA ASP A 40 19.85 7.34 5.73
C ASP A 40 20.51 7.52 7.12
N ASN A 41 20.66 6.42 7.86
CA ASN A 41 21.26 6.41 9.19
C ASN A 41 22.76 6.74 9.21
N ALA A 42 23.44 6.70 8.06
CA ALA A 42 24.82 7.11 7.88
C ALA A 42 24.94 8.57 7.40
N GLY A 43 23.82 9.26 7.20
CA GLY A 43 23.75 10.65 6.75
C GLY A 43 23.81 10.83 5.24
N ASN A 44 23.84 9.75 4.44
CA ASN A 44 23.83 9.84 2.98
C ASN A 44 22.43 10.22 2.49
N VAL A 45 22.34 11.13 1.53
CA VAL A 45 21.07 11.46 0.88
C VAL A 45 20.60 10.28 0.04
N ARG A 46 19.38 9.81 0.25
CA ARG A 46 18.79 8.73 -0.55
C ARG A 46 18.36 9.28 -1.91
N PRO A 47 18.54 8.50 -2.99
CA PRO A 47 18.27 8.98 -4.34
C PRO A 47 16.78 9.29 -4.53
N LEU A 48 16.48 10.21 -5.46
CA LEU A 48 15.12 10.42 -5.93
C LEU A 48 14.70 9.24 -6.81
N VAL A 49 13.70 8.47 -6.36
CA VAL A 49 13.15 7.33 -7.09
C VAL A 49 11.65 7.55 -7.30
N GLN A 50 11.24 7.62 -8.56
CA GLN A 50 9.83 7.68 -8.94
C GLN A 50 9.33 6.28 -9.31
N ARG A 51 8.16 5.89 -8.81
CA ARG A 51 7.52 4.61 -9.13
C ARG A 51 6.16 4.85 -9.78
N SER A 52 5.98 4.35 -11.00
CA SER A 52 4.69 4.37 -11.71
C SER A 52 3.99 3.03 -11.59
N PHE A 53 2.70 3.09 -11.26
CA PHE A 53 1.78 1.95 -11.15
C PHE A 53 0.70 2.07 -12.23
N SER A 54 0.30 0.93 -12.80
CA SER A 54 -0.78 0.85 -13.79
C SER A 54 -2.16 0.63 -13.16
N SER A 55 -2.22 0.21 -11.89
CA SER A 55 -3.45 -0.08 -11.16
C SER A 55 -3.28 0.11 -9.65
N LEU A 56 -4.39 0.25 -8.94
CA LEU A 56 -4.39 0.29 -7.48
C LEU A 56 -3.96 -1.07 -6.88
N SER A 57 -4.35 -2.19 -7.49
CA SER A 57 -3.91 -3.53 -7.07
C SER A 57 -2.40 -3.73 -7.19
N GLN A 58 -1.74 -3.18 -8.22
CA GLN A 58 -0.28 -3.25 -8.33
C GLN A 58 0.39 -2.53 -7.16
N ALA A 59 -0.08 -1.34 -6.82
CA ALA A 59 0.45 -0.57 -5.70
C ALA A 59 0.19 -1.23 -4.34
N GLU A 60 -1.00 -1.82 -4.15
CA GLU A 60 -1.36 -2.60 -2.95
C GLU A 60 -0.42 -3.80 -2.74
N GLU A 61 -0.16 -4.55 -3.82
CA GLU A 61 0.72 -5.71 -3.79
C GLU A 61 2.18 -5.31 -3.50
N GLU A 62 2.71 -4.28 -4.18
CA GLU A 62 4.07 -3.79 -3.91
C GLU A 62 4.21 -3.21 -2.49
N ASN A 63 3.18 -2.51 -1.98
CA ASN A 63 3.16 -2.04 -0.59
C ASN A 63 3.25 -3.20 0.41
N GLY A 64 2.49 -4.28 0.20
CA GLY A 64 2.57 -5.47 1.04
C GLY A 64 3.90 -6.21 0.90
N GLN A 65 4.38 -6.38 -0.33
CA GLN A 65 5.62 -7.07 -0.66
C GLN A 65 6.87 -6.37 -0.10
N SER A 66 6.84 -5.04 0.01
CA SER A 66 7.94 -4.24 0.56
C SER A 66 8.44 -4.74 1.92
N ARG A 67 7.54 -5.32 2.71
CA ARG A 67 7.84 -5.75 4.07
C ARG A 67 8.63 -7.06 4.12
N ILE A 68 8.51 -7.88 3.09
CA ILE A 68 9.31 -9.10 2.90
C ILE A 68 10.73 -8.71 2.51
N TYR A 69 10.90 -7.72 1.63
CA TYR A 69 12.24 -7.23 1.25
C TYR A 69 12.99 -6.58 2.40
N LEU A 70 12.27 -5.97 3.35
CA LEU A 70 12.85 -5.46 4.60
C LEU A 70 13.15 -6.56 5.63
N GLY A 71 12.77 -7.82 5.38
CA GLY A 71 13.07 -8.94 6.27
C GLY A 71 12.29 -8.97 7.58
N ILE A 72 11.16 -8.24 7.65
CA ILE A 72 10.39 -8.04 8.89
C ILE A 72 8.98 -8.66 8.84
N HIS A 73 8.62 -9.31 7.74
CA HIS A 73 7.33 -9.97 7.53
C HIS A 73 7.48 -11.18 6.60
N TRP A 74 6.66 -12.20 6.80
CA TRP A 74 6.58 -13.39 5.95
C TRP A 74 5.55 -13.23 4.83
N ALA A 75 5.63 -14.07 3.80
CA ALA A 75 4.69 -14.02 2.68
C ALA A 75 3.22 -14.22 3.10
N PHE A 76 2.97 -15.12 4.06
CA PHE A 76 1.61 -15.35 4.57
C PHE A 76 1.06 -14.13 5.35
N ASP A 77 1.94 -13.34 5.97
CA ASP A 77 1.56 -12.13 6.69
C ASP A 77 1.02 -11.06 5.75
N LYS A 78 1.66 -10.91 4.57
CA LYS A 78 1.21 -10.01 3.50
C LYS A 78 -0.17 -10.43 3.00
N THR A 79 -0.30 -11.70 2.57
CA THR A 79 -1.52 -12.20 1.95
C THR A 79 -2.73 -12.08 2.89
N ALA A 80 -2.56 -12.49 4.16
CA ALA A 80 -3.61 -12.38 5.16
C ALA A 80 -3.97 -10.92 5.46
N ALA A 81 -2.98 -10.02 5.52
CA ALA A 81 -3.18 -8.61 5.81
C ALA A 81 -3.94 -7.88 4.72
N ILE A 82 -3.55 -8.05 3.45
CA ILE A 82 -4.25 -7.43 2.31
C ILE A 82 -5.70 -7.88 2.29
N ALA A 83 -5.95 -9.19 2.45
CA ALA A 83 -7.31 -9.73 2.51
C ALA A 83 -8.12 -9.15 3.69
N GLN A 84 -7.50 -8.99 4.87
CA GLN A 84 -8.13 -8.34 6.02
C GLN A 84 -8.47 -6.87 5.73
N GLY A 85 -7.53 -6.09 5.19
CA GLY A 85 -7.73 -4.68 4.86
C GLY A 85 -8.89 -4.48 3.88
N ARG A 86 -8.94 -5.32 2.82
CA ARG A 86 -10.04 -5.30 1.85
C ARG A 86 -11.40 -5.54 2.52
N ARG A 87 -11.52 -6.54 3.41
CA ARG A 87 -12.76 -6.80 4.15
C ARG A 87 -13.18 -5.63 5.04
N VAL A 88 -12.22 -4.95 5.69
CA VAL A 88 -12.50 -3.76 6.49
C VAL A 88 -13.05 -2.64 5.62
N ALA A 89 -12.40 -2.35 4.48
CA ALA A 89 -12.87 -1.33 3.55
C ALA A 89 -14.26 -1.66 2.99
N ASP A 90 -14.51 -2.90 2.59
CA ASP A 90 -15.83 -3.34 2.13
C ASP A 90 -16.91 -3.11 3.19
N TYR A 91 -16.64 -3.49 4.44
CA TYR A 91 -17.58 -3.28 5.55
C TYR A 91 -17.85 -1.79 5.79
N VAL A 92 -16.81 -0.97 5.90
CA VAL A 92 -16.95 0.47 6.15
C VAL A 92 -17.70 1.15 5.00
N PHE A 93 -17.35 0.86 3.76
CA PHE A 93 -17.99 1.47 2.59
C PHE A 93 -19.48 1.12 2.52
N THR A 94 -19.87 -0.11 2.86
CA THR A 94 -21.28 -0.51 2.86
C THR A 94 -22.07 0.00 4.07
N ASN A 95 -21.47 0.11 5.24
CA ASN A 95 -22.21 0.29 6.50
C ASN A 95 -22.00 1.65 7.18
N ALA A 96 -20.92 2.36 6.86
CA ALA A 96 -20.52 3.60 7.55
C ALA A 96 -20.25 4.77 6.60
N PHE A 97 -20.11 4.53 5.29
CA PHE A 97 -20.02 5.58 4.27
C PHE A 97 -21.40 5.89 3.69
N LEU A 98 -22.35 6.19 4.58
CA LEU A 98 -23.71 6.58 4.26
C LEU A 98 -23.82 8.13 4.27
N PRO A 99 -24.85 8.71 3.62
CA PRO A 99 -25.07 10.17 3.59
C PRO A 99 -25.14 10.82 4.97
#